data_AF-A0A1H6XE69-F1
#
_entry.id   AF-A0A1H6XE69-F1
#
_cell.length_a   1.000
_cell.length_b   1.000
_cell.length_c   1.000
_cell.angle_alpha   90.00
_cell.angle_beta   90.00
_cell.angle_gamma   90.00
#
_symmetry.space_group_name_H-M   'P 1'
#
loop_
_entity.id
_entity.type
_entity.pdbx_description
1 polymer ?
#
loop_
_entity_poly.entity_id
_entity_poly.type
_entity_poly.pdbx_seq_one_letter_code
_entity_poly.pdbx_strand_id
1 'polypeptide(L)'
;MTDTAALTAHLETIPPESTVELTWQTPNGTAQTKGQLVSYDPHSAARRIEATGSTLLLVPAEDGREISVAELTDGQTTYRGELCELSVKDHATEPLEITEQGLNVPAYLVGYTGFLVVETDTESHELRIPDPGLEAYDDRLLAPCNDPTTTELLVRPRAGPHRQYELVDTRPDTNSTTTDQPLAEYEGLDTAIHTVAALNETVATDDDLTDTTQTEARRRLQNIQTTLLDAHNMLCDPPADPDWQPTADEADPITAYHTTLDHLQSNLEQLETQATDETGSLDRQQCALKFSSAQHEVDKLRSVLCTSTDVPPRTDTDGRQNGDGRWLEYQLSNSLQRWGYRTQLREPIYGLEVDVVARRDPKQNDPTDWIVSQCKDWENRPITPDVIFRLCMLAFSAKAMPVLCHTTQLTDRAKEIANTWEVRVLELDDLNRGALPAPTSLALSDDLISFPTTSTAREKRNPLPLLFHGEPDKHFTYVPGYEPVGLTHEYRPVDGQD
;
A
#
# COMPACT_ATOMS: atom_id res chain seq x y z
N MET A 1 6.72 18.06 -42.31
CA MET A 1 7.41 16.80 -41.99
C MET A 1 6.53 16.11 -40.98
N THR A 2 6.03 14.93 -41.31
CA THR A 2 5.25 14.11 -40.38
C THR A 2 6.12 13.78 -39.17
N ASP A 3 5.56 13.87 -37.98
CA ASP A 3 6.26 13.49 -36.74
C ASP A 3 6.25 11.96 -36.60
N THR A 4 7.32 11.30 -37.04
CA THR A 4 7.44 9.84 -36.99
C THR A 4 7.44 9.30 -35.56
N ALA A 5 7.92 10.09 -34.59
CA ALA A 5 7.85 9.70 -33.18
C ALA A 5 6.39 9.62 -32.71
N ALA A 6 5.55 10.57 -33.13
CA ALA A 6 4.12 10.53 -32.87
C ALA A 6 3.43 9.33 -33.54
N LEU A 7 3.77 9.01 -34.79
CA LEU A 7 3.25 7.82 -35.48
C LEU A 7 3.67 6.50 -34.80
N THR A 8 4.90 6.43 -34.31
CA THR A 8 5.43 5.25 -33.61
C THR A 8 4.70 5.05 -32.29
N ALA A 9 4.58 6.10 -31.48
CA ALA A 9 3.78 6.07 -30.26
C ALA A 9 2.31 5.73 -30.55
N HIS A 10 1.76 6.21 -31.66
CA HIS A 10 0.40 5.87 -32.06
C HIS A 10 0.26 4.38 -32.36
N LEU A 11 1.17 3.77 -33.13
CA LEU A 11 1.18 2.32 -33.39
C LEU A 11 1.29 1.48 -32.12
N GLU A 12 2.04 1.94 -31.12
CA GLU A 12 2.14 1.28 -29.81
C GLU A 12 0.80 1.23 -29.08
N THR A 13 -0.05 2.24 -29.27
CA THR A 13 -1.33 2.40 -28.54
C THR A 13 -2.56 1.76 -29.23
N ILE A 14 -2.47 1.40 -30.51
CA ILE A 14 -3.63 0.85 -31.25
C ILE A 14 -3.83 -0.62 -30.86
N PRO A 15 -5.02 -1.03 -30.39
CA PRO A 15 -5.25 -2.42 -30.02
C PRO A 15 -5.33 -3.31 -31.26
N PRO A 16 -5.04 -4.62 -31.12
CA PRO A 16 -5.33 -5.60 -32.17
C PRO A 16 -6.80 -5.52 -32.57
N GLU A 17 -7.09 -5.96 -33.78
CA GLU A 17 -8.41 -5.98 -34.41
C GLU A 17 -9.01 -4.61 -34.72
N SER A 18 -8.31 -3.51 -34.39
CA SER A 18 -8.69 -2.16 -34.82
C SER A 18 -8.65 -2.03 -36.33
N THR A 19 -9.60 -1.27 -36.85
CA THR A 19 -9.64 -0.88 -38.25
C THR A 19 -8.91 0.44 -38.43
N VAL A 20 -7.87 0.43 -39.26
CA VAL A 20 -7.01 1.59 -39.52
C VAL A 20 -7.00 1.94 -41.00
N GLU A 21 -6.80 3.22 -41.28
CA GLU A 21 -6.52 3.74 -42.61
C GLU A 21 -5.09 4.29 -42.64
N LEU A 22 -4.34 3.83 -43.63
CA LEU A 22 -2.92 4.07 -43.80
C LEU A 22 -2.70 4.90 -45.05
N THR A 23 -1.83 5.89 -44.97
CA THR A 23 -1.33 6.64 -46.13
C THR A 23 0.19 6.61 -46.15
N TRP A 24 0.81 6.24 -47.28
CA TRP A 24 2.28 6.16 -47.40
C TRP A 24 2.79 6.71 -48.74
N GLN A 25 4.03 7.20 -48.74
CA GLN A 25 4.71 7.64 -49.96
C GLN A 25 5.31 6.45 -50.70
N THR A 26 5.04 6.36 -51.98
CA THR A 26 5.66 5.44 -52.94
C THR A 26 6.54 6.22 -53.93
N PRO A 27 7.44 5.56 -54.69
CA PRO A 27 8.20 6.22 -55.75
C PRO A 27 7.33 6.91 -56.82
N ASN A 28 6.07 6.50 -56.97
CA ASN A 28 5.16 6.98 -58.01
C ASN A 28 4.06 7.92 -57.48
N GLY A 29 4.13 8.35 -56.21
CA GLY A 29 3.13 9.18 -55.55
C GLY A 29 2.65 8.58 -54.23
N THR A 30 1.49 9.01 -53.74
CA THR A 30 0.94 8.56 -52.45
C THR A 30 -0.04 7.40 -52.64
N ALA A 31 0.04 6.39 -51.78
CA ALA A 31 -0.89 5.28 -51.72
C ALA A 31 -1.66 5.29 -50.39
N GLN A 32 -2.88 4.76 -50.42
CA GLN A 32 -3.76 4.72 -49.26
C GLN A 32 -4.49 3.37 -49.22
N THR A 33 -4.68 2.80 -48.04
CA THR A 33 -5.51 1.61 -47.85
C THR A 33 -6.18 1.58 -46.49
N LYS A 34 -7.25 0.80 -46.38
CA LYS A 34 -7.93 0.47 -45.13
C LYS A 34 -7.68 -1.00 -44.81
N GLY A 35 -7.39 -1.33 -43.56
CA GLY A 35 -7.15 -2.69 -43.12
C GLY A 35 -7.32 -2.87 -41.62
N GLN A 36 -7.31 -4.12 -41.19
CA GLN A 36 -7.45 -4.50 -39.79
C GLN A 36 -6.10 -4.91 -39.21
N LEU A 37 -5.79 -4.44 -38.01
CA LEU A 37 -4.54 -4.77 -37.33
C LEU A 37 -4.63 -6.19 -36.74
N VAL A 38 -3.76 -7.10 -37.13
CA VAL A 38 -3.86 -8.53 -36.74
C VAL A 38 -2.73 -9.03 -35.85
N SER A 39 -1.69 -8.22 -35.66
CA SER A 39 -0.60 -8.56 -34.75
C SER A 39 -0.32 -7.43 -33.78
N TYR A 40 -0.22 -7.77 -32.50
CA TYR A 40 0.17 -6.86 -31.45
C TYR A 40 1.33 -7.46 -30.65
N ASP A 41 2.44 -6.74 -30.61
CA ASP A 41 3.57 -7.03 -29.72
C ASP A 41 3.73 -5.82 -28.77
N PRO A 42 3.60 -6.01 -27.45
CA PRO A 42 3.74 -4.93 -26.48
C PRO A 42 5.17 -4.36 -26.39
N HIS A 43 6.17 -5.04 -26.96
CA HIS A 43 7.57 -4.63 -26.92
C HIS A 43 8.08 -4.07 -28.25
N SER A 44 7.20 -3.92 -29.25
CA SER A 44 7.57 -3.43 -30.57
C SER A 44 6.44 -2.59 -31.15
N ALA A 45 6.77 -1.51 -31.88
CA ALA A 45 5.78 -0.76 -32.66
C ALA A 45 5.54 -1.38 -34.05
N ALA A 46 6.10 -2.56 -34.34
CA ALA A 46 5.83 -3.28 -35.58
C ALA A 46 4.38 -3.81 -35.60
N ARG A 47 3.66 -3.62 -36.71
CA ARG A 47 2.25 -4.00 -36.84
C ARG A 47 1.99 -4.69 -38.16
N ARG A 48 1.26 -5.81 -38.11
CA ARG A 48 0.72 -6.49 -39.28
C ARG A 48 -0.72 -6.06 -39.49
N ILE A 49 -1.06 -5.70 -40.72
CA ILE A 49 -2.37 -5.19 -41.10
C ILE A 49 -2.91 -6.02 -42.27
N GLU A 50 -4.07 -6.61 -42.11
CA GLU A 50 -4.79 -7.30 -43.18
C GLU A 50 -5.67 -6.30 -43.93
N ALA A 51 -5.31 -6.00 -45.17
CA ALA A 51 -6.04 -5.13 -46.06
C ALA A 51 -6.74 -5.96 -47.15
N THR A 52 -7.65 -5.34 -47.89
CA THR A 52 -8.35 -6.03 -48.98
C THR A 52 -7.35 -6.47 -50.06
N GLY A 53 -7.05 -7.77 -50.11
CA GLY A 53 -6.17 -8.38 -51.12
C GLY A 53 -4.68 -8.41 -50.78
N SER A 54 -4.25 -7.93 -49.61
CA SER A 54 -2.85 -7.98 -49.19
C SER A 54 -2.68 -7.93 -47.67
N THR A 55 -1.53 -8.40 -47.18
CA THR A 55 -1.10 -8.19 -45.79
C THR A 55 0.02 -7.17 -45.80
N LEU A 56 -0.12 -6.09 -45.05
CA LEU A 56 0.92 -5.09 -44.85
C LEU A 56 1.65 -5.32 -43.53
N LEU A 57 2.93 -4.99 -43.49
CA LEU A 57 3.77 -4.95 -42.32
C LEU A 57 4.34 -3.54 -42.18
N LEU A 58 4.06 -2.92 -41.05
CA LEU A 58 4.64 -1.66 -40.63
C LEU A 58 5.83 -1.96 -39.73
N VAL A 59 7.01 -1.49 -40.11
CA VAL A 59 8.25 -1.68 -39.33
C VAL A 59 8.92 -0.33 -39.09
N PRO A 60 8.95 0.15 -37.84
CA PRO A 60 9.76 1.31 -37.46
C PRO A 60 11.25 1.01 -37.69
N ALA A 61 12.00 1.97 -38.20
CA ALA A 61 13.45 1.90 -38.29
C ALA A 61 14.08 1.90 -36.89
N GLU A 62 15.28 1.34 -36.75
CA GLU A 62 16.01 1.30 -35.46
C GLU A 62 16.25 2.70 -34.86
N ASP A 63 16.33 3.73 -35.70
CA ASP A 63 16.50 5.12 -35.26
C ASP A 63 15.18 5.87 -34.99
N GLY A 64 14.04 5.20 -35.19
CA GLY A 64 12.69 5.74 -34.99
C GLY A 64 12.29 6.86 -35.96
N ARG A 65 13.08 7.13 -37.01
CA ARG A 65 12.85 8.27 -37.91
C ARG A 65 11.91 7.97 -39.05
N GLU A 66 11.78 6.70 -39.42
CA GLU A 66 10.95 6.24 -40.53
C GLU A 66 10.16 4.99 -40.13
N ILE A 67 8.96 4.83 -40.68
CA ILE A 67 8.17 3.60 -40.56
C ILE A 67 7.97 3.06 -41.97
N SER A 68 8.61 1.93 -42.26
CA SER A 68 8.50 1.27 -43.55
C SER A 68 7.17 0.52 -43.67
N VAL A 69 6.52 0.68 -44.81
CA VAL A 69 5.36 -0.13 -45.22
C VAL A 69 5.87 -1.19 -46.18
N ALA A 70 5.69 -2.46 -45.83
CA ALA A 70 6.00 -3.59 -46.70
C ALA A 70 4.78 -4.49 -46.87
N GLU A 71 4.70 -5.20 -47.98
CA GLU A 71 3.67 -6.20 -48.24
C GLU A 71 4.23 -7.60 -48.01
N LEU A 72 3.48 -8.43 -47.30
CA LEU A 72 3.76 -9.84 -47.06
C LEU A 72 3.02 -10.71 -48.08
N THR A 73 3.76 -11.55 -48.81
CA THR A 73 3.19 -12.56 -49.71
C THR A 73 4.02 -13.83 -49.62
N ASP A 74 3.41 -14.97 -49.29
CA ASP A 74 4.05 -16.31 -49.28
C ASP A 74 5.49 -16.35 -48.73
N GLY A 75 5.72 -15.73 -47.57
CA GLY A 75 7.01 -15.72 -46.87
C GLY A 75 8.04 -14.70 -47.41
N GLN A 76 7.66 -13.86 -48.37
CA GLN A 76 8.47 -12.71 -48.82
C GLN A 76 7.87 -11.39 -48.36
N THR A 77 8.76 -10.45 -48.02
CA THR A 77 8.41 -9.08 -47.62
C THR A 77 8.89 -8.12 -48.70
N THR A 78 7.97 -7.40 -49.34
CA THR A 78 8.26 -6.45 -50.43
C THR A 78 8.02 -5.02 -49.96
N TYR A 79 9.04 -4.17 -50.01
CA TYR A 79 8.92 -2.76 -49.63
C TYR A 79 7.93 -2.00 -50.54
N ARG A 80 7.03 -1.22 -49.93
CA ARG A 80 6.00 -0.44 -50.61
C ARG A 80 6.16 1.07 -50.42
N GLY A 81 6.84 1.53 -49.37
CA GLY A 81 7.09 2.95 -49.14
C GLY A 81 7.21 3.33 -47.66
N GLU A 82 7.09 4.63 -47.39
CA GLU A 82 7.22 5.20 -46.04
C GLU A 82 5.88 5.72 -45.53
N LEU A 83 5.48 5.28 -44.34
CA LEU A 83 4.22 5.68 -43.72
C LEU A 83 4.22 7.18 -43.45
N CYS A 84 3.17 7.86 -43.92
CA CYS A 84 2.99 9.29 -43.79
C CYS A 84 1.85 9.66 -42.85
N GLU A 85 0.84 8.80 -42.77
CA GLU A 85 -0.35 9.02 -41.95
C GLU A 85 -0.95 7.68 -41.55
N LEU A 86 -1.47 7.64 -40.32
CA LEU A 86 -2.19 6.53 -39.75
C LEU A 86 -3.38 7.10 -39.00
N SER A 87 -4.58 6.67 -39.35
CA SER A 87 -5.80 7.04 -38.62
C SER A 87 -6.57 5.79 -38.20
N VAL A 88 -6.96 5.73 -36.93
CA VAL A 88 -7.89 4.71 -36.45
C VAL A 88 -9.29 5.09 -36.89
N LYS A 89 -10.00 4.18 -37.56
CA LYS A 89 -11.39 4.38 -37.98
C LYS A 89 -12.36 3.80 -36.96
N ASP A 90 -12.08 2.58 -36.53
CA ASP A 90 -12.89 1.86 -35.56
C ASP A 90 -11.93 1.15 -34.59
N HIS A 91 -12.12 1.35 -33.29
CA HIS A 91 -11.47 0.54 -32.27
C HIS A 91 -12.14 -0.83 -32.21
N ALA A 92 -11.38 -1.88 -31.91
CA ALA A 92 -11.98 -3.16 -31.58
C ALA A 92 -12.75 -3.02 -30.26
N THR A 93 -14.02 -3.41 -30.27
CA THR A 93 -14.87 -3.48 -29.09
C THR A 93 -14.92 -4.92 -28.60
N GLU A 94 -14.48 -5.15 -27.37
CA GLU A 94 -14.53 -6.46 -26.71
C GLU A 94 -15.70 -6.50 -25.71
N PRO A 95 -16.49 -7.59 -25.59
CA PRO A 95 -17.50 -7.68 -24.55
C PRO A 95 -16.82 -7.79 -23.18
N LEU A 96 -17.33 -7.03 -22.21
CA LEU A 96 -16.87 -7.05 -20.82
C LEU A 96 -18.04 -7.38 -19.91
N GLU A 97 -18.03 -8.61 -19.40
CA GLU A 97 -19.17 -9.20 -18.70
C GLU A 97 -19.20 -8.74 -17.24
N ILE A 98 -20.36 -8.24 -16.80
CA ILE A 98 -20.67 -8.04 -15.39
C ILE A 98 -21.41 -9.29 -14.92
N THR A 99 -20.84 -9.96 -13.92
CA THR A 99 -21.37 -11.20 -13.36
C THR A 99 -21.74 -11.01 -11.89
N GLU A 100 -22.36 -12.01 -11.26
CA GLU A 100 -22.60 -12.00 -9.80
C GLU A 100 -21.31 -11.94 -8.98
N GLN A 101 -20.17 -12.35 -9.54
CA GLN A 101 -18.86 -12.34 -8.88
C GLN A 101 -18.12 -11.00 -9.07
N GLY A 102 -18.72 -10.06 -9.82
CA GLY A 102 -18.11 -8.81 -10.25
C GLY A 102 -17.82 -8.78 -11.76
N LEU A 103 -17.19 -7.70 -12.20
CA LEU A 103 -16.71 -7.51 -13.57
C LEU A 103 -15.64 -8.54 -13.92
N ASN A 104 -15.86 -9.32 -14.98
CA ASN A 104 -14.89 -10.28 -15.50
C ASN A 104 -13.72 -9.54 -16.17
N VAL A 105 -12.60 -9.40 -15.45
CA VAL A 105 -11.44 -8.63 -15.92
C VAL A 105 -10.74 -9.39 -17.05
N PRO A 106 -10.41 -8.73 -18.17
CA PRO A 106 -9.67 -9.37 -19.25
C PRO A 106 -8.36 -9.95 -18.74
N ALA A 107 -8.04 -11.18 -19.14
CA ALA A 107 -6.92 -11.95 -18.58
C ALA A 107 -5.55 -11.23 -18.62
N TYR A 108 -5.35 -10.30 -19.57
CA TYR A 108 -4.13 -9.50 -19.68
C TYR A 108 -4.06 -8.30 -18.72
N LEU A 109 -5.19 -7.91 -18.12
CA LEU A 109 -5.26 -6.91 -17.05
C LEU A 109 -5.23 -7.54 -15.66
N VAL A 110 -5.49 -8.84 -15.52
CA VAL A 110 -5.37 -9.55 -14.24
C VAL A 110 -3.93 -9.48 -13.73
N GLY A 111 -3.76 -9.03 -12.48
CA GLY A 111 -2.48 -8.74 -11.84
C GLY A 111 -1.89 -7.38 -12.19
N TYR A 112 -2.57 -6.56 -12.99
CA TYR A 112 -2.09 -5.22 -13.32
C TYR A 112 -2.05 -4.34 -12.08
N THR A 113 -0.90 -3.69 -11.84
CA THR A 113 -0.70 -2.69 -10.79
C THR A 113 -0.18 -1.40 -11.44
N GLY A 114 -0.66 -0.24 -10.98
CA GLY A 114 -0.29 1.05 -11.57
C GLY A 114 -1.47 1.98 -11.81
N PHE A 115 -1.45 2.71 -12.92
CA PHE A 115 -2.46 3.70 -13.26
C PHE A 115 -3.19 3.32 -14.55
N LEU A 116 -4.50 3.18 -14.46
CA LEU A 116 -5.40 3.01 -15.58
C LEU A 116 -6.20 4.29 -15.75
N VAL A 117 -6.44 4.71 -16.99
CA VAL A 117 -7.48 5.68 -17.29
C VAL A 117 -8.68 4.91 -17.81
N VAL A 118 -9.83 5.14 -17.19
CA VAL A 118 -11.10 4.55 -17.57
C VAL A 118 -12.02 5.68 -17.99
N GLU A 119 -12.48 5.63 -19.22
CA GLU A 119 -13.33 6.64 -19.83
C GLU A 119 -14.68 6.00 -20.16
N THR A 120 -15.76 6.65 -19.72
CA THR A 120 -17.12 6.37 -20.15
C THR A 120 -17.50 7.37 -21.25
N ASP A 121 -18.75 7.32 -21.71
CA ASP A 121 -19.31 8.31 -22.63
C ASP A 121 -19.38 9.74 -22.04
N THR A 122 -19.36 9.85 -20.71
CA THR A 122 -19.61 11.07 -19.95
C THR A 122 -18.39 11.54 -19.15
N GLU A 123 -17.53 10.64 -18.67
CA GLU A 123 -16.45 10.96 -17.73
C GLU A 123 -15.14 10.22 -18.05
N SER A 124 -14.02 10.77 -17.60
CA SER A 124 -12.69 10.15 -17.70
C SER A 124 -12.02 10.17 -16.33
N HIS A 125 -11.66 8.99 -15.82
CA HIS A 125 -11.12 8.80 -14.47
C HIS A 125 -9.76 8.10 -14.50
N GLU A 126 -8.79 8.64 -13.75
CA GLU A 126 -7.51 7.96 -13.53
C GLU A 126 -7.60 7.11 -12.26
N LEU A 127 -7.65 5.80 -12.43
CA LEU A 127 -7.68 4.80 -11.39
C LEU A 127 -6.27 4.34 -11.02
N ARG A 128 -5.94 4.42 -9.73
CA ARG A 128 -4.72 3.81 -9.18
C ARG A 128 -5.05 2.40 -8.68
N ILE A 129 -4.44 1.40 -9.28
CA ILE A 129 -4.55 0.00 -8.88
C ILE A 129 -3.36 -0.39 -7.98
N PRO A 130 -3.55 -0.55 -6.66
CA PRO A 130 -2.52 -1.00 -5.73
C PRO A 130 -2.27 -2.51 -5.83
N ASP A 131 -1.15 -2.98 -5.25
CA ASP A 131 -0.93 -4.42 -5.01
C ASP A 131 -2.09 -5.01 -4.18
N PRO A 132 -2.59 -6.24 -4.49
CA PRO A 132 -1.99 -7.25 -5.37
C PRO A 132 -2.28 -7.12 -6.89
N GLY A 133 -2.88 -6.01 -7.34
CA GLY A 133 -3.28 -5.80 -8.74
C GLY A 133 -4.74 -6.17 -8.99
N LEU A 134 -5.23 -6.02 -10.23
CA LEU A 134 -6.59 -6.42 -10.60
C LEU A 134 -6.80 -7.93 -10.46
N GLU A 135 -7.91 -8.35 -9.89
CA GLU A 135 -8.26 -9.78 -9.79
C GLU A 135 -9.02 -10.26 -11.03
N ALA A 136 -9.31 -11.56 -11.11
CA ALA A 136 -10.08 -12.12 -12.24
C ALA A 136 -11.51 -11.57 -12.30
N TYR A 137 -12.07 -11.24 -11.13
CA TYR A 137 -13.34 -10.53 -11.01
C TYR A 137 -13.09 -9.29 -10.14
N ASP A 138 -13.30 -8.11 -10.70
CA ASP A 138 -12.87 -6.86 -10.06
C ASP A 138 -13.66 -5.63 -10.53
N ASP A 139 -14.48 -5.10 -9.64
CA ASP A 139 -15.36 -3.97 -9.96
C ASP A 139 -14.66 -2.62 -9.96
N ARG A 140 -13.35 -2.54 -9.65
CA ARG A 140 -12.62 -1.27 -9.66
C ARG A 140 -12.67 -0.56 -11.01
N LEU A 141 -12.77 -1.29 -12.11
CA LEU A 141 -12.93 -0.70 -13.45
C LEU A 141 -14.33 -0.11 -13.69
N LEU A 142 -15.32 -0.46 -12.88
CA LEU A 142 -16.68 0.09 -12.92
C LEU A 142 -16.85 1.31 -11.99
N ALA A 143 -15.87 1.64 -11.14
CA ALA A 143 -15.95 2.80 -10.25
C ALA A 143 -16.32 4.13 -10.97
N PRO A 144 -15.92 4.35 -12.25
CA PRO A 144 -16.37 5.51 -13.03
C PRO A 144 -17.80 5.45 -13.57
N CYS A 145 -18.40 4.26 -13.62
CA CYS A 145 -19.73 4.02 -14.18
C CYS A 145 -20.80 4.35 -13.13
N ASN A 146 -20.97 5.64 -12.84
CA ASN A 146 -22.04 6.12 -11.96
C ASN A 146 -23.42 6.13 -12.66
N ASP A 147 -23.44 6.14 -14.00
CA ASP A 147 -24.66 6.09 -14.78
C ASP A 147 -24.98 4.63 -15.17
N PRO A 148 -26.13 4.07 -14.72
CA PRO A 148 -26.54 2.70 -15.06
C PRO A 148 -26.85 2.51 -16.55
N THR A 149 -26.89 3.59 -17.34
CA THR A 149 -27.04 3.54 -18.80
C THR A 149 -25.71 3.45 -19.55
N THR A 150 -24.58 3.44 -18.84
CA THR A 150 -23.25 3.29 -19.45
C THR A 150 -23.14 1.93 -20.14
N THR A 151 -23.07 1.91 -21.47
CA THR A 151 -22.93 0.67 -22.25
C THR A 151 -21.52 0.44 -22.76
N GLU A 152 -20.65 1.45 -22.73
CA GLU A 152 -19.30 1.37 -23.27
C GLU A 152 -18.26 1.87 -22.26
N LEU A 153 -17.11 1.20 -22.24
CA LEU A 153 -16.00 1.51 -21.34
C LEU A 153 -14.69 1.53 -22.15
N LEU A 154 -13.94 2.62 -22.11
CA LEU A 154 -12.59 2.68 -22.68
C LEU A 154 -11.56 2.56 -21.55
N VAL A 155 -10.73 1.52 -21.57
CA VAL A 155 -9.65 1.34 -20.60
C VAL A 155 -8.30 1.56 -21.26
N ARG A 156 -7.49 2.41 -20.63
CA ARG A 156 -6.17 2.81 -21.09
C ARG A 156 -5.14 2.66 -19.97
N PRO A 157 -4.25 1.65 -20.05
CA PRO A 157 -3.03 1.67 -19.25
C PRO A 157 -2.19 2.90 -19.61
N ARG A 158 -1.55 3.54 -18.62
CA ARG A 158 -0.67 4.70 -18.86
C ARG A 158 0.46 4.40 -19.87
N ALA A 159 0.87 3.13 -19.97
CA ALA A 159 1.72 2.61 -21.02
C ALA A 159 1.06 1.32 -21.58
N GLY A 160 0.44 1.40 -22.76
CA GLY A 160 -0.22 0.25 -23.38
C GLY A 160 -1.29 0.61 -24.41
N PRO A 161 -1.96 -0.41 -24.97
CA PRO A 161 -2.99 -0.22 -25.98
C PRO A 161 -4.28 0.28 -25.34
N HIS A 162 -5.00 1.15 -26.05
CA HIS A 162 -6.33 1.60 -25.63
C HIS A 162 -7.33 0.53 -26.01
N ARG A 163 -8.22 0.11 -25.12
CA ARG A 163 -9.22 -0.92 -25.44
C ARG A 163 -10.61 -0.42 -25.10
N GLN A 164 -11.51 -0.58 -26.06
CA GLN A 164 -12.92 -0.26 -25.88
C GLN A 164 -13.66 -1.56 -25.57
N TYR A 165 -14.55 -1.49 -24.61
CA TYR A 165 -15.39 -2.60 -24.20
C TYR A 165 -16.86 -2.22 -24.26
N GLU A 166 -17.68 -3.20 -24.60
CA GLU A 166 -19.13 -3.15 -24.45
C GLU A 166 -19.49 -3.85 -23.14
N LEU A 167 -20.14 -3.14 -22.22
CA LEU A 167 -20.57 -3.70 -20.94
C LEU A 167 -21.77 -4.63 -21.17
N VAL A 168 -21.61 -5.90 -20.83
CA VAL A 168 -22.67 -6.91 -20.91
C VAL A 168 -23.04 -7.35 -19.51
N ASP A 169 -24.15 -6.84 -18.99
CA ASP A 169 -24.65 -7.28 -17.69
C ASP A 169 -25.38 -8.62 -17.83
N THR A 170 -24.76 -9.66 -17.28
CA THR A 170 -25.29 -11.03 -17.30
C THR A 170 -25.90 -11.44 -15.96
N ARG A 171 -25.92 -10.52 -14.98
CA ARG A 171 -26.59 -10.76 -13.71
C ARG A 171 -28.07 -11.02 -13.96
N PRO A 172 -28.70 -11.96 -13.24
CA PRO A 172 -30.13 -12.18 -13.38
C PRO A 172 -30.86 -10.86 -13.11
N ASP A 173 -31.74 -10.47 -14.04
CA ASP A 173 -32.60 -9.28 -13.95
C ASP A 173 -33.26 -9.23 -12.56
N THR A 174 -32.68 -8.46 -11.66
CA THR A 174 -33.24 -8.13 -10.35
C THR A 174 -34.08 -6.86 -10.46
N ASN A 175 -34.69 -6.62 -11.62
CA ASN A 175 -35.74 -5.64 -11.73
C ASN A 175 -37.01 -6.19 -11.07
N SER A 176 -37.31 -5.64 -9.89
CA SER A 176 -38.51 -5.85 -9.05
C SER A 176 -38.36 -6.88 -7.93
N THR A 177 -37.49 -6.60 -6.96
CA THR A 177 -37.95 -6.73 -5.56
C THR A 177 -37.58 -5.45 -4.81
N THR A 178 -38.46 -4.45 -4.95
CA THR A 178 -38.58 -3.37 -3.95
C THR A 178 -38.93 -4.07 -2.64
N THR A 179 -37.91 -4.40 -1.86
CA THR A 179 -38.13 -4.92 -0.51
C THR A 179 -38.31 -3.70 0.36
N ASP A 180 -39.57 -3.33 0.56
CA ASP A 180 -40.09 -2.45 1.59
C ASP A 180 -39.52 -2.90 2.97
N GLN A 181 -38.33 -2.42 3.33
CA GLN A 181 -37.74 -2.55 4.66
C GLN A 181 -37.06 -1.21 5.01
N PRO A 182 -37.64 -0.43 5.95
CA PRO A 182 -37.25 0.95 6.23
C PRO A 182 -36.02 1.00 7.14
N LEU A 183 -35.07 1.91 6.88
CA LEU A 183 -34.11 2.61 7.77
C LEU A 183 -33.33 1.85 8.88
N ALA A 184 -33.64 0.58 9.17
CA ALA A 184 -33.18 -0.12 10.37
C ALA A 184 -31.90 -0.94 10.14
N GLU A 185 -31.39 -1.03 8.92
CA GLU A 185 -30.19 -1.84 8.64
C GLU A 185 -28.90 -1.13 9.06
N TYR A 186 -28.78 0.21 8.99
CA TYR A 186 -27.53 0.91 9.30
C TYR A 186 -27.65 1.92 10.48
N GLU A 187 -28.18 1.49 11.63
CA GLU A 187 -28.35 2.36 12.83
C GLU A 187 -27.05 3.08 13.25
N GLY A 188 -25.89 2.49 12.95
CA GLY A 188 -24.58 3.09 13.21
C GLY A 188 -24.26 4.31 12.33
N LEU A 189 -24.88 4.46 11.16
CA LEU A 189 -24.52 5.48 10.18
C LEU A 189 -24.90 6.88 10.63
N ASP A 190 -26.15 7.08 11.08
CA ASP A 190 -26.60 8.35 11.63
C ASP A 190 -25.77 8.74 12.85
N THR A 191 -25.51 7.77 13.73
CA THR A 191 -24.64 7.94 14.90
C THR A 191 -23.25 8.44 14.50
N ALA A 192 -22.63 7.85 13.46
CA ALA A 192 -21.34 8.29 12.95
C ALA A 192 -21.41 9.71 12.38
N ILE A 193 -22.46 10.02 11.62
CA ILE A 193 -22.70 11.33 11.01
C ILE A 193 -22.84 12.44 12.07
N HIS A 194 -23.63 12.21 13.11
CA HIS A 194 -23.79 13.15 14.22
C HIS A 194 -22.49 13.28 15.04
N THR A 195 -21.78 12.18 15.27
CA THR A 195 -20.50 12.20 15.98
C THR A 195 -19.45 13.06 15.27
N VAL A 196 -19.38 12.99 13.93
CA VAL A 196 -18.46 13.83 13.13
C VAL A 196 -18.85 15.30 13.20
N ALA A 197 -20.16 15.63 13.17
CA ALA A 197 -20.63 16.99 13.34
C ALA A 197 -20.28 17.55 14.73
N ALA A 198 -20.50 16.78 15.79
CA ALA A 198 -20.11 17.15 17.14
C ALA A 198 -18.59 17.34 17.28
N LEU A 199 -17.77 16.49 16.66
CA LEU A 199 -16.32 16.63 16.65
C LEU A 199 -15.91 17.93 15.95
N ASN A 200 -16.56 18.28 14.85
CA ASN A 200 -16.27 19.51 14.10
C ASN A 200 -16.63 20.76 14.91
N GLU A 201 -17.74 20.75 15.65
CA GLU A 201 -18.09 21.83 16.57
C GLU A 201 -17.11 21.92 17.74
N THR A 202 -16.80 20.78 18.39
CA THR A 202 -15.87 20.72 19.52
C THR A 202 -14.50 21.29 19.14
N VAL A 203 -13.92 20.81 18.03
CA VAL A 203 -12.64 21.28 17.49
C VAL A 203 -12.68 22.78 17.14
N ALA A 204 -13.82 23.29 16.67
CA ALA A 204 -13.95 24.71 16.33
C ALA A 204 -13.99 25.63 17.56
N THR A 205 -14.35 25.09 18.73
CA THR A 205 -14.44 25.82 20.00
C THR A 205 -13.31 25.48 20.98
N ASP A 206 -12.41 24.58 20.61
CA ASP A 206 -11.34 24.09 21.48
C ASP A 206 -10.15 25.05 21.49
N ASP A 207 -10.11 25.89 22.52
CA ASP A 207 -9.05 26.88 22.75
C ASP A 207 -7.67 26.25 23.03
N ASP A 208 -7.59 24.95 23.34
CA ASP A 208 -6.31 24.26 23.60
C ASP A 208 -5.61 23.83 22.29
N LEU A 209 -6.31 23.83 21.16
CA LEU A 209 -5.75 23.51 19.84
C LEU A 209 -5.15 24.74 19.15
N THR A 210 -4.03 24.56 18.46
CA THR A 210 -3.48 25.63 17.61
C THR A 210 -4.36 25.87 16.37
N ASP A 211 -4.40 27.10 15.84
CA ASP A 211 -5.13 27.44 14.60
C ASP A 211 -4.81 26.47 13.44
N THR A 212 -3.54 26.05 13.33
CA THR A 212 -3.10 25.10 12.30
C THR A 212 -3.69 23.71 12.54
N THR A 213 -3.68 23.23 13.78
CA THR A 213 -4.25 21.94 14.18
C THR A 213 -5.76 21.94 13.98
N GLN A 214 -6.45 23.00 14.42
CA GLN A 214 -7.90 23.16 14.22
C GLN A 214 -8.25 23.15 12.73
N THR A 215 -7.53 23.92 11.90
CA THR A 215 -7.79 23.99 10.45
C THR A 215 -7.63 22.63 9.78
N GLU A 216 -6.55 21.92 10.09
CA GLU A 216 -6.29 20.60 9.52
C GLU A 216 -7.28 19.54 10.01
N ALA A 217 -7.62 19.55 11.30
CA ALA A 217 -8.61 18.64 11.87
C ALA A 217 -10.00 18.86 11.26
N ARG A 218 -10.45 20.12 11.13
CA ARG A 218 -11.73 20.47 10.51
C ARG A 218 -11.80 20.08 9.04
N ARG A 219 -10.71 20.26 8.29
CA ARG A 219 -10.62 19.81 6.89
C ARG A 219 -10.84 18.29 6.77
N ARG A 220 -10.26 17.51 7.69
CA ARG A 220 -10.42 16.05 7.71
C ARG A 220 -11.83 15.63 8.13
N LEU A 221 -12.37 16.26 9.17
CA LEU A 221 -13.75 16.04 9.61
C LEU A 221 -14.74 16.35 8.49
N GLN A 222 -14.52 17.40 7.70
CA GLN A 222 -15.36 17.70 6.53
C GLN A 222 -15.28 16.63 5.45
N ASN A 223 -14.10 16.06 5.20
CA ASN A 223 -13.95 14.95 4.25
C ASN A 223 -14.72 13.71 4.74
N ILE A 224 -14.58 13.35 6.02
CA ILE A 224 -15.34 12.24 6.63
C ILE A 224 -16.84 12.51 6.52
N GLN A 225 -17.30 13.71 6.90
CA GLN A 225 -18.70 14.10 6.85
C GLN A 225 -19.29 13.95 5.44
N THR A 226 -18.57 14.42 4.42
CA THR A 226 -19.01 14.34 3.02
C THR A 226 -19.15 12.87 2.59
N THR A 227 -18.15 12.05 2.90
CA THR A 227 -18.17 10.61 2.59
C THR A 227 -19.32 9.88 3.27
N LEU A 228 -19.63 10.20 4.53
CA LEU A 228 -20.73 9.56 5.25
C LEU A 228 -22.10 10.03 4.77
N LEU A 229 -22.26 11.31 4.44
CA LEU A 229 -23.49 11.83 3.84
C LEU A 229 -23.77 11.21 2.47
N ASP A 230 -22.72 11.03 1.65
CA ASP A 230 -22.84 10.30 0.38
C ASP A 230 -23.31 8.86 0.61
N ALA A 231 -22.69 8.13 1.56
CA ALA A 231 -23.09 6.76 1.89
C ALA A 231 -24.53 6.69 2.41
N HIS A 232 -24.94 7.66 3.26
CA HIS A 232 -26.30 7.77 3.77
C HIS A 232 -27.32 7.98 2.64
N ASN A 233 -27.02 8.83 1.65
CA ASN A 233 -27.89 9.03 0.49
C ASN A 233 -28.00 7.80 -0.40
N MET A 234 -26.95 6.97 -0.46
CA MET A 234 -26.95 5.72 -1.24
C MET A 234 -27.68 4.58 -0.52
N LEU A 235 -27.64 4.52 0.81
CA LEU A 235 -28.21 3.44 1.60
C LEU A 235 -29.65 3.71 2.07
N CYS A 236 -30.10 4.96 2.09
CA CYS A 236 -31.46 5.32 2.49
C CYS A 236 -32.47 5.16 1.34
N ASP A 237 -33.50 4.34 1.55
CA ASP A 237 -34.71 4.29 0.72
C ASP A 237 -35.95 4.58 1.59
N PRO A 238 -36.68 5.70 1.38
CA PRO A 238 -36.41 6.75 0.40
C PRO A 238 -35.15 7.57 0.73
N PRO A 239 -34.55 8.27 -0.25
CA PRO A 239 -33.40 9.14 -0.02
C PRO A 239 -33.71 10.16 1.08
N ALA A 240 -32.68 10.50 1.84
CA ALA A 240 -32.75 11.41 2.98
C ALA A 240 -33.50 12.70 2.63
N ASP A 241 -34.24 13.24 3.60
CA ASP A 241 -34.85 14.57 3.46
C ASP A 241 -33.74 15.57 3.06
N PRO A 242 -33.86 16.28 1.92
CA PRO A 242 -32.84 17.23 1.48
C PRO A 242 -32.61 18.38 2.47
N ASP A 243 -33.54 18.60 3.41
CA ASP A 243 -33.40 19.55 4.51
C ASP A 243 -32.78 18.94 5.78
N TRP A 244 -32.54 17.61 5.82
CA TRP A 244 -31.88 16.97 6.95
C TRP A 244 -30.42 17.41 7.04
N GLN A 245 -30.01 17.84 8.23
CA GLN A 245 -28.66 18.27 8.51
C GLN A 245 -28.12 17.56 9.74
N PRO A 246 -26.84 17.16 9.70
CA PRO A 246 -26.20 16.54 10.85
C PRO A 246 -26.08 17.57 11.98
N THR A 247 -26.57 17.22 13.16
CA THR A 247 -26.51 18.07 14.35
C THR A 247 -25.58 17.48 15.41
N ALA A 248 -24.89 18.34 16.16
CA ALA A 248 -24.09 17.91 17.31
C ALA A 248 -24.95 17.49 18.52
N ASP A 249 -26.19 18.00 18.61
CA ASP A 249 -27.12 17.73 19.72
C ASP A 249 -27.60 16.26 19.75
N GLU A 250 -27.53 15.57 18.61
CA GLU A 250 -27.91 14.15 18.47
C GLU A 250 -26.74 13.19 18.69
N ALA A 251 -25.52 13.71 18.89
CA ALA A 251 -24.34 12.90 19.20
C ALA A 251 -24.15 12.69 20.72
N ASP A 252 -23.45 11.62 21.08
CA ASP A 252 -22.96 11.46 22.44
C ASP A 252 -21.99 12.61 22.81
N PRO A 253 -22.01 13.11 24.06
CA PRO A 253 -21.13 14.19 24.47
C PRO A 253 -19.66 13.82 24.31
N ILE A 254 -18.91 14.69 23.63
CA ILE A 254 -17.48 14.49 23.42
C ILE A 254 -16.75 14.81 24.72
N THR A 255 -16.27 13.76 25.38
CA THR A 255 -15.53 13.85 26.64
C THR A 255 -14.02 13.85 26.42
N ALA A 256 -13.54 13.10 25.43
CA ALA A 256 -12.16 13.10 24.97
C ALA A 256 -12.09 12.74 23.48
N TYR A 257 -11.16 13.37 22.74
CA TYR A 257 -10.99 13.09 21.31
C TYR A 257 -10.64 11.62 21.06
N HIS A 258 -9.70 11.05 21.82
CA HIS A 258 -9.25 9.69 21.58
C HIS A 258 -10.39 8.66 21.73
N THR A 259 -11.19 8.75 22.80
CA THR A 259 -12.33 7.85 23.04
C THR A 259 -13.39 7.98 21.95
N THR A 260 -13.70 9.22 21.56
CA THR A 260 -14.69 9.49 20.51
C THR A 260 -14.23 8.96 19.16
N LEU A 261 -12.94 9.14 18.83
CA LEU A 261 -12.35 8.62 17.59
C LEU A 261 -12.24 7.09 17.60
N ASP A 262 -12.05 6.44 18.75
CA ASP A 262 -12.12 4.98 18.89
C ASP A 262 -13.53 4.46 18.64
N HIS A 263 -14.54 5.07 19.25
CA HIS A 263 -15.94 4.71 19.01
C HIS A 263 -16.35 4.92 17.55
N LEU A 264 -15.94 6.05 16.95
CA LEU A 264 -16.20 6.33 15.54
C LEU A 264 -15.53 5.30 14.65
N GLN A 265 -14.26 4.94 14.92
CA GLN A 265 -13.54 3.91 14.17
C GLN A 265 -14.24 2.54 14.26
N SER A 266 -14.60 2.09 15.47
CA SER A 266 -15.32 0.81 15.66
C SER A 266 -16.69 0.81 14.98
N ASN A 267 -17.40 1.93 14.98
CA ASN A 267 -18.68 2.06 14.28
C ASN A 267 -18.49 1.95 12.76
N LEU A 268 -17.50 2.64 12.19
CA LEU A 268 -17.18 2.54 10.77
C LEU A 268 -16.74 1.14 10.33
N GLU A 269 -16.02 0.41 11.18
CA GLU A 269 -15.65 -0.99 10.94
C GLU A 269 -16.87 -1.92 10.92
N GLN A 270 -17.85 -1.70 11.82
CA GLN A 270 -19.12 -2.43 11.82
C GLN A 270 -19.92 -2.15 10.56
N LEU A 271 -20.02 -0.87 10.15
CA LEU A 271 -20.71 -0.45 8.94
C LEU A 271 -20.06 -1.03 7.67
N GLU A 272 -18.72 -1.04 7.60
CA GLU A 272 -17.97 -1.68 6.50
C GLU A 272 -18.23 -3.19 6.44
N THR A 273 -18.15 -3.87 7.59
CA THR A 273 -18.40 -5.32 7.68
C THR A 273 -19.80 -5.65 7.20
N GLN A 274 -20.80 -4.91 7.70
CA GLN A 274 -22.18 -5.10 7.31
C GLN A 274 -22.41 -4.87 5.81
N ALA A 275 -21.88 -3.76 5.27
CA ALA A 275 -21.99 -3.45 3.85
C ALA A 275 -21.28 -4.49 2.95
N THR A 276 -20.23 -5.15 3.47
CA THR A 276 -19.49 -6.20 2.76
C THR A 276 -20.21 -7.56 2.79
N ASP A 277 -20.84 -7.90 3.92
CA ASP A 277 -21.56 -9.16 4.11
C ASP A 277 -22.87 -9.23 3.29
N GLU A 278 -23.44 -8.06 2.96
CA GLU A 278 -24.64 -7.92 2.13
C GLU A 278 -24.31 -8.08 0.63
N THR A 279 -24.02 -9.32 0.23
CA THR A 279 -23.74 -9.69 -1.18
C THR A 279 -24.88 -9.33 -2.13
N GLY A 280 -24.53 -8.68 -3.27
CA GLY A 280 -25.44 -8.48 -4.40
C GLY A 280 -25.89 -7.03 -4.69
N SER A 281 -25.52 -6.04 -3.87
CA SER A 281 -25.81 -4.61 -4.14
C SER A 281 -24.53 -3.81 -4.37
N LEU A 282 -24.41 -3.24 -5.58
CA LEU A 282 -23.27 -2.39 -5.97
C LEU A 282 -23.18 -1.13 -5.09
N ASP A 283 -24.32 -0.55 -4.71
CA ASP A 283 -24.38 0.62 -3.82
C ASP A 283 -23.79 0.29 -2.44
N ARG A 284 -24.04 -0.92 -1.93
CA ARG A 284 -23.52 -1.38 -0.62
C ARG A 284 -22.01 -1.65 -0.67
N GLN A 285 -21.51 -2.25 -1.74
CA GLN A 285 -20.06 -2.40 -1.94
C GLN A 285 -19.34 -1.05 -2.06
N GLN A 286 -19.92 -0.08 -2.77
CA GLN A 286 -19.40 1.27 -2.83
C GLN A 286 -19.42 1.96 -1.45
N CYS A 287 -20.46 1.72 -0.64
CA CYS A 287 -20.52 2.21 0.73
C CYS A 287 -19.44 1.57 1.62
N ALA A 288 -19.13 0.28 1.47
CA ALA A 288 -18.01 -0.35 2.19
C ALA A 288 -16.67 0.37 1.91
N LEU A 289 -16.39 0.69 0.64
CA LEU A 289 -15.19 1.46 0.26
C LEU A 289 -15.21 2.88 0.86
N LYS A 290 -16.37 3.53 0.91
CA LYS A 290 -16.54 4.84 1.56
C LYS A 290 -16.27 4.77 3.07
N PHE A 291 -16.76 3.74 3.76
CA PHE A 291 -16.49 3.52 5.18
C PHE A 291 -14.99 3.26 5.44
N SER A 292 -14.36 2.43 4.61
CA SER A 292 -12.91 2.20 4.65
C SER A 292 -12.10 3.50 4.45
N SER A 293 -12.53 4.35 3.50
CA SER A 293 -11.92 5.67 3.28
C SER A 293 -12.09 6.60 4.48
N ALA A 294 -13.27 6.60 5.11
CA ALA A 294 -13.56 7.38 6.30
C ALA A 294 -12.69 6.93 7.48
N GLN A 295 -12.51 5.62 7.71
CA GLN A 295 -11.60 5.07 8.73
C GLN A 295 -10.17 5.58 8.54
N HIS A 296 -9.67 5.56 7.30
CA HIS A 296 -8.32 6.07 7.01
C HIS A 296 -8.17 7.57 7.30
N GLU A 297 -9.22 8.38 7.12
CA GLU A 297 -9.20 9.78 7.53
C GLU A 297 -9.33 9.95 9.06
N VAL A 298 -10.05 9.08 9.76
CA VAL A 298 -10.10 9.04 11.23
C VAL A 298 -8.71 8.74 11.82
N ASP A 299 -7.96 7.81 11.25
CA ASP A 299 -6.58 7.53 11.66
C ASP A 299 -5.66 8.74 11.53
N LYS A 300 -5.80 9.48 10.42
CA LYS A 300 -5.05 10.72 10.23
C LYS A 300 -5.50 11.80 11.19
N LEU A 301 -6.81 11.93 11.41
CA LEU A 301 -7.37 12.88 12.37
C LEU A 301 -6.86 12.61 13.79
N ARG A 302 -6.74 11.34 14.18
CA ARG A 302 -6.14 10.91 15.45
C ARG A 302 -4.71 11.41 15.59
N SER A 303 -3.90 11.37 14.53
CA SER A 303 -2.53 11.91 14.56
C SER A 303 -2.47 13.43 14.73
N VAL A 304 -3.54 14.14 14.36
CA VAL A 304 -3.65 15.60 14.44
C VAL A 304 -4.19 16.05 15.79
N LEU A 305 -5.25 15.41 16.29
CA LEU A 305 -5.94 15.79 17.53
C LEU A 305 -5.34 15.15 18.79
N CYS A 306 -4.71 13.97 18.66
CA CYS A 306 -4.17 13.23 19.80
C CYS A 306 -2.63 13.35 19.86
N THR A 307 -2.09 14.56 19.73
CA THR A 307 -0.66 14.81 19.93
C THR A 307 -0.30 14.62 21.39
N SER A 308 0.27 13.46 21.73
CA SER A 308 1.00 13.12 22.97
C SER A 308 0.56 13.90 24.22
N THR A 309 -0.40 13.32 24.95
CA THR A 309 -0.49 13.40 26.43
C THR A 309 -1.59 12.48 26.96
N ASP A 310 -2.61 12.15 26.16
CA ASP A 310 -3.64 11.16 26.52
C ASP A 310 -3.16 9.74 26.23
N VAL A 311 -2.25 9.26 27.06
CA VAL A 311 -1.95 7.84 27.18
C VAL A 311 -3.14 7.19 27.88
N PRO A 312 -4.00 6.40 27.19
CA PRO A 312 -5.29 5.99 27.75
C PRO A 312 -5.09 5.14 29.02
N PRO A 313 -5.93 5.27 30.06
CA PRO A 313 -5.68 4.65 31.34
C PRO A 313 -5.56 3.12 31.21
N ARG A 314 -4.56 2.53 31.89
CA ARG A 314 -4.30 1.07 31.87
C ARG A 314 -5.49 0.24 32.35
N THR A 315 -6.34 0.82 33.21
CA THR A 315 -7.53 0.17 33.78
C THR A 315 -8.61 -0.08 32.75
N ASP A 316 -8.70 0.79 31.75
CA ASP A 316 -9.84 0.84 30.82
C ASP A 316 -9.42 0.53 29.37
N THR A 317 -8.13 0.27 29.14
CA THR A 317 -7.59 -0.08 27.81
C THR A 317 -7.22 -1.56 27.77
N ASP A 318 -7.90 -2.35 26.92
CA ASP A 318 -7.51 -3.74 26.70
C ASP A 318 -6.07 -3.81 26.17
N GLY A 319 -5.31 -4.82 26.62
CA GLY A 319 -3.94 -4.99 26.20
C GLY A 319 -2.89 -4.08 26.89
N ARG A 320 -3.27 -3.29 27.90
CA ARG A 320 -2.37 -2.43 28.72
C ARG A 320 -2.20 -2.86 30.18
N GLN A 321 -2.89 -3.94 30.55
CA GLN A 321 -2.90 -4.48 31.90
C GLN A 321 -1.49 -4.94 32.29
N ASN A 322 -1.21 -5.11 33.58
CA ASN A 322 0.12 -5.47 34.02
C ASN A 322 0.57 -6.83 33.43
N GLY A 323 1.59 -6.81 32.57
CA GLY A 323 2.09 -7.98 31.86
C GLY A 323 1.45 -8.23 30.49
N ASP A 324 0.45 -7.42 30.11
CA ASP A 324 -0.14 -7.41 28.78
C ASP A 324 0.38 -6.18 28.01
N GLY A 325 1.12 -6.44 26.93
CA GLY A 325 1.75 -5.41 26.10
C GLY A 325 1.08 -5.19 24.75
N ARG A 326 -0.05 -5.87 24.48
CA ARG A 326 -0.73 -5.89 23.16
C ARG A 326 -1.00 -4.50 22.61
N TRP A 327 -1.41 -3.58 23.48
CA TRP A 327 -1.69 -2.21 23.05
C TRP A 327 -0.43 -1.53 22.51
N LEU A 328 0.69 -1.62 23.23
CA LEU A 328 1.95 -1.00 22.80
C LEU A 328 2.51 -1.66 21.55
N GLU A 329 2.36 -2.99 21.43
CA GLU A 329 2.70 -3.76 20.23
C GLU A 329 1.94 -3.24 18.99
N TYR A 330 0.63 -3.02 19.14
CA TYR A 330 -0.22 -2.46 18.10
C TYR A 330 0.17 -1.02 17.73
N GLN A 331 0.41 -0.15 18.73
CA GLN A 331 0.85 1.23 18.47
C GLN A 331 2.19 1.29 17.72
N LEU A 332 3.15 0.44 18.09
CA LEU A 332 4.43 0.34 17.40
C LEU A 332 4.25 -0.18 15.97
N SER A 333 3.41 -1.20 15.77
CA SER A 333 3.10 -1.74 14.43
C SER A 333 2.51 -0.68 13.51
N ASN A 334 1.50 0.08 13.97
CA ASN A 334 0.91 1.17 13.19
C ASN A 334 1.95 2.24 12.83
N SER A 335 2.82 2.59 13.78
CA SER A 335 3.87 3.58 13.54
C SER A 335 4.89 3.11 12.51
N LEU A 336 5.32 1.85 12.59
CA LEU A 336 6.19 1.23 11.59
C LEU A 336 5.53 1.19 10.21
N GLN A 337 4.24 0.89 10.12
CA GLN A 337 3.51 0.94 8.85
C GLN A 337 3.49 2.35 8.25
N ARG A 338 3.24 3.38 9.06
CA ARG A 338 3.35 4.79 8.64
C ARG A 338 4.76 5.15 8.14
N TRP A 339 5.80 4.52 8.69
CA TRP A 339 7.20 4.72 8.25
C TRP A 339 7.60 3.88 7.02
N GLY A 340 6.64 3.18 6.40
CA GLY A 340 6.83 2.39 5.19
C GLY A 340 7.31 0.96 5.43
N TYR A 341 6.97 0.38 6.58
CA TYR A 341 7.24 -1.03 6.86
C TYR A 341 5.98 -1.89 6.75
N ARG A 342 6.13 -3.14 6.34
CA ARG A 342 5.13 -4.19 6.60
C ARG A 342 5.46 -4.84 7.94
N THR A 343 4.47 -5.07 8.79
CA THR A 343 4.66 -5.56 10.16
C THR A 343 3.91 -6.86 10.42
N GLN A 344 4.45 -7.68 11.31
CA GLN A 344 3.74 -8.81 11.93
C GLN A 344 3.93 -8.74 13.44
N LEU A 345 2.90 -9.15 14.19
CA LEU A 345 2.89 -9.17 15.63
C LEU A 345 3.16 -10.58 16.15
N ARG A 346 3.91 -10.71 17.25
CA ARG A 346 4.08 -11.96 18.02
C ARG A 346 4.62 -13.14 17.20
N GLU A 347 5.54 -12.84 16.30
CA GLU A 347 6.16 -13.87 15.46
C GLU A 347 7.20 -14.69 16.24
N PRO A 348 7.21 -16.03 16.10
CA PRO A 348 8.22 -16.86 16.72
C PRO A 348 9.54 -16.81 15.93
N ILE A 349 10.57 -16.22 16.54
CA ILE A 349 11.95 -16.24 16.02
C ILE A 349 12.78 -17.21 16.86
N TYR A 350 13.27 -18.29 16.22
CA TYR A 350 14.02 -19.37 16.89
C TYR A 350 13.30 -19.96 18.11
N GLY A 351 11.97 -20.10 18.03
CA GLY A 351 11.14 -20.61 19.12
C GLY A 351 10.93 -19.64 20.28
N LEU A 352 11.34 -18.37 20.12
CA LEU A 352 11.10 -17.29 21.05
C LEU A 352 10.18 -16.25 20.41
N GLU A 353 9.08 -15.92 21.08
CA GLU A 353 8.16 -14.88 20.62
C GLU A 353 8.83 -13.50 20.61
N VAL A 354 8.59 -12.76 19.53
CA VAL A 354 9.00 -11.38 19.33
C VAL A 354 7.77 -10.53 19.10
N ASP A 355 7.68 -9.46 19.89
CA ASP A 355 6.52 -8.60 20.02
C ASP A 355 6.08 -7.98 18.66
N VAL A 356 7.00 -7.33 17.93
CA VAL A 356 6.75 -6.88 16.53
C VAL A 356 7.98 -7.13 15.67
N VAL A 357 7.78 -7.70 14.48
CA VAL A 357 8.78 -7.77 13.41
C VAL A 357 8.33 -6.91 12.24
N ALA A 358 9.28 -6.28 11.56
CA ALA A 358 8.94 -5.43 10.42
C ALA A 358 9.95 -5.53 9.28
N ARG A 359 9.47 -5.34 8.06
CA ARG A 359 10.27 -5.34 6.84
C ARG A 359 9.91 -4.16 5.95
N ARG A 360 10.90 -3.42 5.48
CA ARG A 360 10.73 -2.35 4.51
C ARG A 360 10.49 -2.90 3.10
N ASP A 361 9.59 -2.27 2.35
CA ASP A 361 9.32 -2.57 0.95
C ASP A 361 9.07 -1.27 0.16
N PRO A 362 9.90 -0.89 -0.82
CA PRO A 362 11.10 -1.59 -1.29
C PRO A 362 12.27 -1.55 -0.29
N LYS A 363 13.13 -2.57 -0.34
CA LYS A 363 14.35 -2.64 0.49
C LYS A 363 15.35 -1.56 0.06
N GLN A 364 16.05 -0.97 1.02
CA GLN A 364 17.07 0.07 0.79
C GLN A 364 18.51 -0.47 0.93
N ASN A 365 18.67 -1.77 1.20
CA ASN A 365 19.94 -2.43 1.56
C ASN A 365 20.58 -1.84 2.83
N ASP A 366 19.76 -1.41 3.79
CA ASP A 366 20.18 -0.90 5.09
C ASP A 366 19.83 -1.91 6.21
N PRO A 367 20.63 -2.03 7.29
CA PRO A 367 20.26 -2.84 8.47
C PRO A 367 18.86 -2.53 9.05
N THR A 368 18.35 -1.32 8.83
CA THR A 368 16.99 -0.89 9.22
C THR A 368 15.89 -1.38 8.28
N ASP A 369 16.20 -2.07 7.18
CA ASP A 369 15.19 -2.72 6.33
C ASP A 369 14.46 -3.85 7.05
N TRP A 370 15.07 -4.38 8.12
CA TRP A 370 14.51 -5.45 8.94
C TRP A 370 14.56 -5.03 10.40
N ILE A 371 13.43 -5.15 11.08
CA ILE A 371 13.26 -4.75 12.47
C ILE A 371 12.81 -5.96 13.28
N VAL A 372 13.47 -6.14 14.41
CA VAL A 372 13.02 -7.02 15.49
C VAL A 372 12.84 -6.13 16.70
N SER A 373 11.64 -6.14 17.26
CA SER A 373 11.31 -5.22 18.34
C SER A 373 10.75 -5.91 19.57
N GLN A 374 10.92 -5.23 20.71
CA GLN A 374 10.31 -5.62 21.96
C GLN A 374 9.56 -4.43 22.57
N CYS A 375 8.36 -4.68 23.07
CA CYS A 375 7.45 -3.72 23.69
C CYS A 375 7.38 -3.95 25.21
N LYS A 376 7.48 -2.89 25.99
CA LYS A 376 7.43 -2.93 27.46
C LYS A 376 6.50 -1.85 28.00
N ASP A 377 5.21 -2.18 28.09
CA ASP A 377 4.19 -1.33 28.72
C ASP A 377 4.13 -1.55 30.24
N TRP A 378 5.14 -1.07 30.96
CA TRP A 378 5.24 -1.20 32.41
C TRP A 378 4.96 0.11 33.14
N GLU A 379 4.30 0.01 34.30
CA GLU A 379 3.92 1.20 35.08
C GLU A 379 5.10 1.75 35.88
N ASN A 380 5.71 0.92 36.73
CA ASN A 380 6.75 1.36 37.67
C ASN A 380 8.02 0.50 37.64
N ARG A 381 8.05 -0.55 36.80
CA ARG A 381 9.22 -1.43 36.70
C ARG A 381 10.21 -0.85 35.71
N PRO A 382 11.48 -0.60 36.09
CA PRO A 382 12.47 -0.12 35.14
C PRO A 382 12.96 -1.26 34.22
N ILE A 383 13.37 -0.89 33.01
CA ILE A 383 13.98 -1.81 32.05
C ILE A 383 15.44 -2.05 32.43
N THR A 384 15.76 -3.33 32.59
CA THR A 384 17.06 -3.83 33.02
C THR A 384 17.88 -4.37 31.84
N PRO A 385 19.21 -4.53 32.00
CA PRO A 385 20.08 -4.99 30.92
C PRO A 385 19.69 -6.31 30.24
N ASP A 386 19.05 -7.24 30.96
CA ASP A 386 18.59 -8.53 30.42
C ASP A 386 17.60 -8.37 29.26
N VAL A 387 16.72 -7.37 29.31
CA VAL A 387 15.79 -7.06 28.21
C VAL A 387 16.58 -6.65 26.97
N ILE A 388 17.57 -5.77 27.14
CA ILE A 388 18.42 -5.29 26.05
C ILE A 388 19.24 -6.43 25.46
N PHE A 389 19.86 -7.27 26.29
CA PHE A 389 20.64 -8.41 25.82
C PHE A 389 19.78 -9.42 25.05
N ARG A 390 18.59 -9.75 25.56
CA ARG A 390 17.66 -10.64 24.85
C ARG A 390 17.29 -10.08 23.48
N LEU A 391 16.91 -8.80 23.42
CA LEU A 391 16.54 -8.13 22.17
C LEU A 391 17.71 -8.14 21.18
N CYS A 392 18.91 -7.74 21.62
CA CYS A 392 20.11 -7.75 20.78
C CYS A 392 20.43 -9.15 20.24
N MET A 393 20.32 -10.19 21.08
CA MET A 393 20.56 -11.58 20.66
C MET A 393 19.60 -12.00 19.55
N LEU A 394 18.29 -11.77 19.72
CA LEU A 394 17.28 -12.13 18.73
C LEU A 394 17.45 -11.35 17.43
N ALA A 395 17.61 -10.03 17.54
CA ALA A 395 17.79 -9.16 16.38
C ALA A 395 19.07 -9.51 15.61
N PHE A 396 20.18 -9.78 16.31
CA PHE A 396 21.44 -10.17 15.69
C PHE A 396 21.33 -11.50 14.97
N SER A 397 20.71 -12.52 15.59
CA SER A 397 20.47 -13.82 14.95
C SER A 397 19.60 -13.68 13.69
N ALA A 398 18.60 -12.77 13.72
CA ALA A 398 17.75 -12.45 12.58
C ALA A 398 18.37 -11.48 11.56
N LYS A 399 19.59 -10.97 11.81
CA LYS A 399 20.25 -9.91 11.00
C LYS A 399 19.39 -8.64 10.85
N ALA A 400 18.66 -8.28 11.89
CA ALA A 400 17.74 -7.15 11.95
C ALA A 400 18.21 -6.07 12.93
N MET A 401 17.65 -4.87 12.80
CA MET A 401 17.83 -3.76 13.75
C MET A 401 17.04 -4.02 15.04
N PRO A 402 17.66 -3.96 16.23
CA PRO A 402 16.96 -4.04 17.50
C PRO A 402 16.22 -2.74 17.83
N VAL A 403 14.92 -2.83 18.09
CA VAL A 403 14.06 -1.71 18.52
C VAL A 403 13.39 -2.04 19.85
N LEU A 404 13.55 -1.21 20.87
CA LEU A 404 12.85 -1.29 22.14
C LEU A 404 11.83 -0.16 22.21
N CYS A 405 10.54 -0.49 22.33
CA CYS A 405 9.49 0.48 22.62
C CYS A 405 9.00 0.32 24.06
N HIS A 406 8.87 1.41 24.80
CA HIS A 406 8.50 1.32 26.21
C HIS A 406 7.70 2.53 26.72
N THR A 407 7.00 2.31 27.84
CA THR A 407 6.27 3.37 28.59
C THR A 407 6.89 3.67 29.96
N THR A 408 7.98 2.98 30.31
CA THR A 408 8.66 3.08 31.61
C THR A 408 10.04 3.73 31.46
N GLN A 409 10.89 3.67 32.47
CA GLN A 409 12.28 4.15 32.41
C GLN A 409 13.26 2.99 32.24
N LEU A 410 14.39 3.24 31.57
CA LEU A 410 15.54 2.34 31.57
C LEU A 410 16.43 2.62 32.78
N THR A 411 17.03 1.56 33.35
CA THR A 411 18.17 1.71 34.26
C THR A 411 19.36 2.33 33.53
N ASP A 412 20.23 3.07 34.24
CA ASP A 412 21.40 3.71 33.63
C ASP A 412 22.29 2.71 32.87
N ARG A 413 22.45 1.51 33.43
CA ARG A 413 23.21 0.44 32.78
C ARG A 413 22.53 -0.06 31.50
N ALA A 414 21.20 -0.17 31.48
CA ALA A 414 20.47 -0.55 30.27
C ALA A 414 20.58 0.54 29.18
N LYS A 415 20.52 1.83 29.55
CA LYS A 415 20.73 2.96 28.63
C LYS A 415 22.13 2.91 28.00
N GLU A 416 23.16 2.72 28.83
CA GLU A 416 24.56 2.63 28.38
C GLU A 416 24.75 1.48 27.37
N ILE A 417 24.18 0.31 27.66
CA ILE A 417 24.25 -0.86 26.77
C ILE A 417 23.47 -0.60 25.48
N ALA A 418 22.24 -0.11 25.57
CA ALA A 418 21.40 0.20 24.41
C ALA A 418 22.11 1.16 23.45
N ASN A 419 22.71 2.23 23.98
CA ASN A 419 23.50 3.19 23.19
C ASN A 419 24.74 2.53 22.58
N THR A 420 25.49 1.75 23.36
CA THR A 420 26.70 1.07 22.90
C THR A 420 26.39 0.07 21.76
N TRP A 421 25.24 -0.59 21.82
CA TRP A 421 24.82 -1.61 20.85
C TRP A 421 23.89 -1.05 19.76
N GLU A 422 23.73 0.28 19.71
CA GLU A 422 22.91 1.02 18.73
C GLU A 422 21.43 0.58 18.68
N VAL A 423 20.88 0.13 19.82
CA VAL A 423 19.45 -0.20 19.95
C VAL A 423 18.62 1.07 19.80
N ARG A 424 17.57 1.03 18.98
CA ARG A 424 16.58 2.12 18.90
C ARG A 424 15.67 2.05 20.10
N VAL A 425 15.78 3.00 21.02
CA VAL A 425 14.93 3.09 22.20
C VAL A 425 13.87 4.14 21.92
N LEU A 426 12.61 3.73 21.91
CA LEU A 426 11.45 4.56 21.55
C LEU A 426 10.53 4.72 22.75
N GLU A 427 10.25 5.98 23.08
CA GLU A 427 9.18 6.37 23.98
C GLU A 427 7.87 6.52 23.18
N LEU A 428 6.73 6.69 23.86
CA LEU A 428 5.43 6.84 23.19
C LEU A 428 5.41 8.04 22.23
N ASP A 429 6.08 9.12 22.58
CA ASP A 429 6.15 10.32 21.74
C ASP A 429 6.89 10.07 20.42
N ASP A 430 7.86 9.15 20.44
CA ASP A 430 8.63 8.79 19.26
C ASP A 430 7.79 8.07 18.20
N LEU A 431 6.70 7.41 18.60
CA LEU A 431 5.77 6.72 17.70
C LEU A 431 5.02 7.68 16.76
N ASN A 432 4.91 8.95 17.15
CA ASN A 432 4.24 10.00 16.37
C ASN A 432 5.16 10.72 15.37
N ARG A 433 6.45 10.37 15.34
CA ARG A 433 7.39 10.98 14.39
C ARG A 433 7.10 10.53 12.95
N GLY A 434 7.61 11.28 11.98
CA GLY A 434 7.46 10.95 10.56
C GLY A 434 8.33 9.79 10.06
N ALA A 435 9.29 9.33 10.86
CA ALA A 435 10.18 8.22 10.53
C ALA A 435 10.78 7.58 11.80
N LEU A 436 11.29 6.34 11.66
CA LEU A 436 12.01 5.64 12.72
C LEU A 436 13.18 6.51 13.23
N PRO A 437 13.21 6.86 14.53
CA PRO A 437 14.29 7.67 15.08
C PRO A 437 15.67 7.04 14.92
N ALA A 438 16.67 7.91 14.79
CA ALA A 438 18.06 7.53 14.99
C ALA A 438 18.25 7.03 16.44
N PRO A 439 19.29 6.20 16.74
CA PRO A 439 19.53 5.83 18.12
C PRO A 439 19.85 7.10 18.91
N THR A 440 19.54 7.10 20.20
CA THR A 440 19.79 8.21 21.12
C THR A 440 21.30 8.41 21.32
N SER A 441 22.01 8.84 20.29
CA SER A 441 23.33 9.40 20.44
C SER A 441 23.14 10.64 21.30
N LEU A 442 23.79 10.66 22.47
CA LEU A 442 23.91 11.84 23.32
C LEU A 442 23.90 13.09 22.45
N ALA A 443 22.98 14.00 22.75
CA ALA A 443 23.11 15.38 22.32
C ALA A 443 24.58 15.77 22.52
N LEU A 444 25.17 16.43 21.53
CA LEU A 444 26.44 17.13 21.68
C LEU A 444 26.27 18.13 22.83
N SER A 445 26.45 17.68 24.07
CA SER A 445 26.61 18.52 25.24
C SER A 445 28.00 19.14 25.15
N ASP A 446 28.11 20.39 25.59
CA ASP A 446 29.32 21.25 25.59
C ASP A 446 30.58 20.67 26.28
N ASP A 447 30.58 19.39 26.66
CA ASP A 447 31.70 18.62 27.22
C ASP A 447 32.62 18.00 26.15
N LEU A 448 32.73 18.63 24.99
CA LEU A 448 33.63 18.22 23.89
C LEU A 448 35.13 18.37 24.22
N ILE A 449 35.50 18.63 25.48
CA ILE A 449 36.90 18.87 25.89
C ILE A 449 37.48 17.80 26.84
N SER A 450 36.69 16.90 27.46
CA SER A 450 37.24 16.07 28.54
C SER A 450 37.16 14.55 28.42
N PHE A 451 36.69 13.96 27.31
CA PHE A 451 36.70 12.50 27.17
C PHE A 451 37.45 12.02 25.92
N PRO A 452 38.37 11.04 26.06
CA PRO A 452 39.09 10.47 24.94
C PRO A 452 38.07 9.79 24.01
N THR A 453 38.28 9.94 22.71
CA THR A 453 37.50 9.35 21.62
C THR A 453 37.06 7.91 21.94
N THR A 454 35.86 7.76 22.49
CA THR A 454 35.23 6.45 22.64
C THR A 454 34.74 6.03 21.27
N SER A 455 35.54 5.17 20.65
CA SER A 455 35.24 4.45 19.42
C SER A 455 33.88 3.78 19.54
N THR A 456 33.01 4.03 18.57
CA THR A 456 31.67 3.44 18.48
C THR A 456 31.78 1.92 18.27
N ALA A 457 30.78 1.15 18.69
CA ALA A 457 30.77 -0.30 18.43
C ALA A 457 30.82 -0.61 16.92
N ARG A 458 30.28 0.30 16.09
CA ARG A 458 30.37 0.26 14.63
C ARG A 458 31.81 0.40 14.11
N GLU A 459 32.63 1.25 14.71
CA GLU A 459 34.07 1.37 14.38
C GLU A 459 34.89 0.17 14.91
N LYS A 460 34.42 -0.48 15.97
CA LYS A 460 35.03 -1.71 16.52
C LYS A 460 34.55 -3.00 15.87
N ARG A 461 33.61 -2.96 14.90
CA ARG A 461 33.11 -4.16 14.20
C ARG A 461 34.17 -4.89 13.36
N ASN A 462 35.36 -4.29 13.14
CA ASN A 462 36.32 -4.76 12.14
C ASN A 462 37.71 -5.21 12.61
N PRO A 463 37.99 -5.29 13.92
CA PRO A 463 38.90 -6.32 14.37
C PRO A 463 38.17 -7.23 15.35
N LEU A 464 38.13 -8.53 15.03
CA LEU A 464 37.95 -9.54 16.06
C LEU A 464 38.96 -9.24 17.19
N PRO A 465 38.69 -9.58 18.46
CA PRO A 465 39.71 -9.46 19.49
C PRO A 465 41.02 -10.07 18.98
N LEU A 466 42.17 -9.45 19.26
CA LEU A 466 43.50 -9.90 18.80
C LEU A 466 43.74 -11.40 19.01
N LEU A 467 43.12 -11.99 20.05
CA LEU A 467 43.10 -13.43 20.32
C LEU A 467 42.62 -14.29 19.14
N PHE A 468 41.71 -13.78 18.31
CA PHE A 468 41.13 -14.44 17.14
C PHE A 468 41.84 -14.06 15.82
N HIS A 469 42.74 -13.07 15.85
CA HIS A 469 43.60 -12.75 14.72
C HIS A 469 44.86 -13.64 14.78
N GLY A 470 44.78 -14.86 14.24
CA GLY A 470 45.99 -15.70 14.23
C GLY A 470 45.94 -17.11 13.66
N GLU A 471 44.80 -17.72 13.34
CA GLU A 471 44.81 -19.08 12.76
C GLU A 471 43.70 -19.26 11.71
N PRO A 472 44.00 -19.28 10.41
CA PRO A 472 43.01 -19.31 9.32
C PRO A 472 42.10 -20.54 9.26
N ASP A 473 42.33 -21.59 10.07
CA ASP A 473 41.62 -22.87 9.97
C ASP A 473 41.10 -23.42 11.31
N LYS A 474 40.96 -22.59 12.35
CA LYS A 474 40.31 -23.01 13.60
C LYS A 474 38.79 -23.03 13.44
N HIS A 475 38.27 -24.11 12.86
CA HIS A 475 36.89 -24.50 13.09
C HIS A 475 36.71 -24.78 14.59
N PHE A 476 35.83 -24.02 15.25
CA PHE A 476 35.41 -24.28 16.62
C PHE A 476 34.70 -25.64 16.68
N THR A 477 35.43 -26.70 16.99
CA THR A 477 34.87 -27.99 17.40
C THR A 477 35.55 -28.43 18.68
N TYR A 478 35.10 -27.86 19.80
CA TYR A 478 35.35 -28.48 21.10
C TYR A 478 34.34 -29.63 21.25
N VAL A 479 34.84 -30.86 21.32
CA VAL A 479 34.07 -32.05 21.69
C VAL A 479 34.55 -32.48 23.07
N PRO A 480 33.75 -32.33 24.14
CA PRO A 480 34.14 -32.74 25.48
C PRO A 480 34.57 -34.23 25.51
N GLY A 481 35.73 -34.52 26.12
CA GLY A 481 36.28 -35.89 26.24
C GLY A 481 37.27 -36.31 25.16
N TYR A 482 37.54 -35.45 24.16
CA TYR A 482 38.44 -35.75 23.05
C TYR A 482 39.45 -34.60 22.84
N GLU A 483 40.71 -34.95 22.57
CA GLU A 483 41.76 -34.00 22.18
C GLU A 483 42.06 -34.05 20.68
N PRO A 484 42.30 -32.91 20.02
CA PRO A 484 42.61 -32.86 18.60
C PRO A 484 43.98 -33.51 18.31
N VAL A 485 44.06 -34.28 17.22
CA VAL A 485 45.29 -34.91 16.74
C VAL A 485 45.52 -34.44 15.31
N GLY A 486 46.55 -33.64 15.08
CA GLY A 486 46.88 -33.14 13.74
C GLY A 486 46.10 -31.90 13.30
N LEU A 487 46.40 -31.46 12.08
CA LEU A 487 46.04 -30.13 11.55
C LEU A 487 44.68 -30.09 10.84
N THR A 488 43.98 -31.22 10.70
CA THR A 488 42.87 -31.36 9.74
C THR A 488 41.66 -32.15 10.28
N HIS A 489 41.24 -31.89 11.52
CA HIS A 489 39.96 -32.36 12.13
C HIS A 489 39.95 -33.76 12.77
N GLU A 490 41.09 -34.42 13.02
CA GLU A 490 41.09 -35.70 13.75
C GLU A 490 41.08 -35.45 15.27
N TYR A 491 40.39 -36.32 16.02
CA TYR A 491 40.30 -36.25 17.48
C TYR A 491 40.53 -37.64 18.08
N ARG A 492 41.24 -37.72 19.22
CA ARG A 492 41.37 -38.94 20.02
C ARG A 492 40.75 -38.74 21.41
N PRO A 493 40.15 -39.78 22.01
CA PRO A 493 39.72 -39.70 23.41
C PRO A 493 40.92 -39.34 24.30
N VAL A 494 40.68 -38.49 25.31
CA VAL A 494 41.74 -38.10 26.26
C VAL A 494 42.12 -39.26 27.20
N ASP A 495 41.26 -40.28 27.30
CA ASP A 495 41.51 -41.45 28.12
C ASP A 495 42.08 -42.61 27.30
N GLY A 496 43.35 -42.93 27.56
CA GLY A 496 44.01 -44.12 27.04
C GLY A 496 43.75 -45.36 27.90
N GLN A 497 42.94 -46.26 27.36
CA GLN A 497 42.89 -47.73 27.58
C GLN A 497 42.57 -48.25 28.99
N ASP A 498 41.31 -48.68 29.16
CA ASP A 498 40.94 -50.11 29.06
C ASP A 498 39.63 -50.28 28.29
#